data_AF-A0AAE3CJ35-F1
#
_entry.id   AF-A0AAE3CJ35-F1
#
_cell.length_a   1.000
_cell.length_b   1.000
_cell.length_c   1.000
_cell.angle_alpha   90.00
_cell.angle_beta   90.00
_cell.angle_gamma   90.00
#
_symmetry.space_group_name_H-M   'P 1'
#
loop_
_entity.id
_entity.type
_entity.pdbx_description
1 polymer ?
#
loop_
_entity_poly.entity_id
_entity_poly.type
_entity_poly.pdbx_seq_one_letter_code
_entity_poly.pdbx_strand_id
1 'polypeptide(L)'
;MSREQTIRYLQDMAGMREQDLRRSLLAQRQMLNQLREKYALLQGYLDHYRQESAAREGAGIAGGDILRWRGFLQQLNTVLQQQGQLIREQEQRLQHIQEQWQQAKAREQGFSHLLQRLDHDRQLAALKRAQKEMDDWALRAVQMRVGF
;
A
#
# COMPACT_ATOMS: atom_id res chain seq x y z
N MET A 1 -11.80 -28.14 -12.10
CA MET A 1 -10.50 -27.51 -11.79
C MET A 1 -9.88 -28.22 -10.60
N SER A 2 -8.57 -28.47 -10.61
CA SER A 2 -7.89 -29.09 -9.46
C SER A 2 -7.71 -28.08 -8.32
N ARG A 3 -7.64 -28.56 -7.07
CA ARG A 3 -7.45 -27.71 -5.88
C ARG A 3 -6.24 -26.77 -6.03
N GLU A 4 -5.16 -27.25 -6.61
CA GLU A 4 -3.98 -26.44 -6.87
C GLU A 4 -4.23 -25.35 -7.90
N GLN A 5 -4.91 -25.66 -9.01
CA GLN A 5 -5.26 -24.66 -10.02
C GLN A 5 -6.11 -23.55 -9.41
N THR A 6 -7.05 -23.90 -8.53
CA THR A 6 -7.85 -22.92 -7.78
C THR A 6 -6.97 -22.05 -6.88
N ILE A 7 -6.02 -22.62 -6.14
CA ILE A 7 -5.14 -21.82 -5.25
C ILE A 7 -4.21 -20.92 -6.06
N ARG A 8 -3.65 -21.40 -7.17
CA ARG A 8 -2.84 -20.55 -8.08
C ARG A 8 -3.66 -19.38 -8.63
N TYR A 9 -4.87 -19.65 -9.10
CA TYR A 9 -5.77 -18.58 -9.55
C TYR A 9 -6.06 -17.56 -8.44
N LEU A 10 -6.32 -18.03 -7.21
CA LEU A 10 -6.53 -17.13 -6.06
C LEU A 10 -5.28 -16.35 -5.67
N GLN A 11 -4.09 -16.94 -5.81
CA GLN A 11 -2.81 -16.24 -5.63
C GLN A 11 -2.65 -15.14 -6.68
N ASP A 12 -2.88 -15.44 -7.95
CA ASP A 12 -2.77 -14.49 -9.05
C ASP A 12 -3.73 -13.30 -8.82
N MET A 13 -4.98 -13.58 -8.46
CA MET A 13 -5.97 -12.54 -8.14
C MET A 13 -5.55 -11.70 -6.93
N ALA A 14 -4.97 -12.32 -5.90
CA ALA A 14 -4.44 -11.60 -4.74
C ALA A 14 -3.24 -10.73 -5.10
N GLY A 15 -2.35 -11.22 -5.98
CA GLY A 15 -1.20 -10.49 -6.51
C GLY A 15 -1.61 -9.29 -7.35
N MET A 16 -2.59 -9.45 -8.25
CA MET A 16 -3.15 -8.34 -9.02
C MET A 16 -3.74 -7.26 -8.09
N ARG A 17 -4.49 -7.68 -7.06
CA ARG A 17 -5.08 -6.76 -6.09
C ARG A 17 -4.01 -6.01 -5.28
N GLU A 18 -2.94 -6.68 -4.86
CA GLU A 18 -1.80 -6.06 -4.18
C GLU A 18 -1.15 -5.00 -5.06
N GLN A 19 -0.91 -5.30 -6.34
CA GLN A 19 -0.31 -4.37 -7.30
C GLN A 19 -1.18 -3.13 -7.53
N ASP A 20 -2.50 -3.30 -7.68
CA ASP A 20 -3.44 -2.20 -7.84
C ASP A 20 -3.45 -1.28 -6.60
N LEU A 21 -3.48 -1.87 -5.41
CA LEU A 21 -3.41 -1.12 -4.16
C LEU A 21 -2.06 -0.41 -3.99
N ARG A 22 -0.97 -1.01 -4.43
CA ARG A 22 0.37 -0.41 -4.42
C ARG A 22 0.45 0.82 -5.33
N ARG A 23 -0.13 0.73 -6.54
CA ARG A 23 -0.25 1.88 -7.46
C ARG A 23 -1.11 2.98 -6.85
N SER A 24 -2.24 2.61 -6.25
CA SER A 24 -3.14 3.55 -5.57
C SER A 24 -2.46 4.27 -4.41
N LEU A 25 -1.66 3.54 -3.62
CA LEU A 25 -0.89 4.08 -2.50
C LEU A 25 0.19 5.07 -2.98
N LEU A 26 0.88 4.77 -4.09
CA LEU A 26 1.84 5.69 -4.69
C LEU A 26 1.16 6.99 -5.14
N ALA A 27 0.06 6.87 -5.88
CA ALA A 27 -0.70 8.03 -6.37
C ALA A 27 -1.23 8.89 -5.22
N GLN A 28 -1.80 8.27 -4.18
CA GLN A 28 -2.30 8.96 -3.00
C GLN A 28 -1.18 9.70 -2.25
N ARG A 29 0.01 9.10 -2.12
CA ARG A 29 1.17 9.76 -1.50
C ARG A 29 1.63 10.96 -2.30
N GLN A 30 1.71 10.84 -3.63
CA GLN A 30 2.09 11.95 -4.50
C GLN A 30 1.09 13.12 -4.39
N MET A 31 -0.22 12.81 -4.45
CA MET A 31 -1.27 13.82 -4.27
C MET A 31 -1.16 14.51 -2.90
N LEU A 32 -0.96 13.74 -1.83
CA LEU A 32 -0.84 14.29 -0.49
C LEU A 32 0.38 15.20 -0.34
N ASN A 33 1.52 14.82 -0.94
CA ASN A 33 2.72 15.67 -0.95
C ASN A 33 2.45 17.00 -1.66
N GLN A 34 1.81 16.97 -2.83
CA GLN A 34 1.44 18.20 -3.56
C GLN A 34 0.50 19.10 -2.75
N LEU A 35 -0.46 18.53 -2.03
CA LEU A 35 -1.34 19.30 -1.14
C LEU A 35 -0.56 19.94 0.01
N ARG A 36 0.36 19.20 0.64
CA ARG A 36 1.20 19.71 1.72
C ARG A 36 2.16 20.80 1.25
N GLU A 37 2.74 20.67 0.06
CA GLU A 37 3.59 21.70 -0.56
C GLU A 37 2.79 22.99 -0.79
N LYS A 38 1.60 22.89 -1.39
CA LYS A 38 0.72 24.06 -1.59
C LYS A 38 0.30 24.71 -0.27
N TYR A 39 -0.01 23.91 0.74
CA TYR A 39 -0.34 24.40 2.06
C TYR A 39 0.83 25.15 2.70
N ALA A 40 2.04 24.59 2.65
CA ALA A 40 3.25 25.22 3.17
C ALA A 40 3.57 26.53 2.45
N LEU A 41 3.39 26.60 1.13
CA LEU A 41 3.53 27.84 0.36
C LEU A 41 2.54 28.92 0.87
N LEU A 42 1.27 28.57 1.03
CA LEU A 42 0.26 29.53 1.52
C LEU A 42 0.52 30.00 2.95
N GLN A 43 1.04 29.12 3.82
CA GLN A 43 1.49 29.51 5.16
C GLN A 43 2.69 30.46 5.08
N GLY A 44 3.69 30.17 4.26
CA GLY A 44 4.84 31.05 4.06
C GLY A 44 4.44 32.42 3.53
N TYR A 45 3.52 32.48 2.57
CA TYR A 45 2.95 33.74 2.08
C TYR A 45 2.27 34.54 3.20
N LEU A 46 1.48 33.87 4.05
CA LEU A 46 0.80 34.50 5.18
C LEU A 46 1.80 35.08 6.19
N ASP A 47 2.85 34.33 6.53
CA ASP A 47 3.85 34.76 7.51
C ASP A 47 4.69 35.93 6.99
N HIS A 48 5.13 35.88 5.73
CA HIS A 48 5.82 36.99 5.08
C HIS A 48 4.93 38.26 5.08
N TYR A 49 3.65 38.11 4.73
CA TYR A 49 2.71 39.24 4.71
C TYR A 49 2.45 39.84 6.09
N ARG A 50 2.39 39.01 7.15
CA ARG A 50 2.25 39.48 8.53
C ARG A 50 3.46 40.30 8.97
N GLN A 51 4.66 39.86 8.61
CA GLN A 51 5.91 40.58 8.91
C GLN A 51 5.98 41.93 8.18
N GLU A 52 5.67 41.96 6.88
CA GLU A 52 5.61 43.22 6.13
C GLU A 52 4.57 44.20 6.70
N SER A 53 3.41 43.71 7.12
CA SER A 53 2.36 44.54 7.72
C SER A 53 2.82 45.17 9.03
N ALA A 54 3.43 44.38 9.92
CA ALA A 54 3.95 44.88 11.19
C ALA A 54 5.03 45.97 11.00
N ALA A 55 5.85 45.83 9.95
CA ALA A 55 6.85 46.85 9.60
C ALA A 55 6.23 48.15 9.07
N ARG A 56 5.09 48.08 8.38
CA ARG A 56 4.41 49.26 7.78
C ARG A 56 3.46 49.97 8.74
N GLU A 57 2.87 49.28 9.72
CA GLU A 57 1.99 49.89 10.73
C GLU A 57 2.70 50.97 11.56
N GLY A 58 4.02 50.85 11.76
CA GLY A 58 4.85 51.88 12.40
C GLY A 58 5.05 53.17 11.58
N ALA A 59 4.67 53.16 10.29
CA ALA A 59 4.92 54.27 9.34
C ALA A 59 3.68 55.10 8.98
N GLY A 60 2.49 54.77 9.52
CA GLY A 60 1.24 55.50 9.28
C GLY A 60 0.62 55.20 7.89
N ILE A 61 -0.21 54.16 7.81
CA ILE A 61 -0.85 53.71 6.56
C ILE A 61 -2.23 54.35 6.37
N ALA A 62 -2.61 54.63 5.11
CA ALA A 62 -3.95 55.08 4.72
C ALA A 62 -5.03 54.02 4.99
N GLY A 63 -6.14 54.40 5.65
CA GLY A 63 -7.18 53.47 6.13
C GLY A 63 -7.83 52.55 5.09
N GLY A 64 -7.82 52.93 3.80
CA GLY A 64 -8.33 52.10 2.70
C GLY A 64 -7.48 50.85 2.40
N ASP A 65 -6.19 50.88 2.72
CA ASP A 65 -5.30 49.72 2.54
C ASP A 65 -5.46 48.71 3.67
N ILE A 66 -5.81 49.17 4.87
CA ILE A 66 -6.06 48.34 6.06
C ILE A 66 -7.33 47.47 5.88
N LEU A 67 -8.39 48.02 5.30
CA LEU A 67 -9.63 47.26 5.05
C LEU A 67 -9.45 46.17 4.00
N ARG A 68 -8.79 46.48 2.87
CA ARG A 68 -8.45 45.50 1.83
C ARG A 68 -7.55 44.39 2.39
N TRP A 69 -6.60 44.76 3.24
CA TRP A 69 -5.70 43.85 3.93
C TRP A 69 -6.43 42.86 4.84
N ARG A 70 -7.34 43.34 5.70
CA ARG A 70 -8.13 42.46 6.58
C ARG A 70 -8.96 41.46 5.78
N GLY A 71 -9.57 41.88 4.68
CA GLY A 71 -10.36 41.01 3.82
C GLY A 71 -9.53 39.88 3.19
N PHE A 72 -8.36 40.21 2.63
CA PHE A 72 -7.46 39.22 2.06
C PHE A 72 -6.96 38.21 3.11
N LEU A 73 -6.57 38.68 4.31
CA LEU A 73 -6.13 37.79 5.38
C LEU A 73 -7.24 36.84 5.85
N GLN A 74 -8.48 37.32 5.95
CA GLN A 74 -9.61 36.47 6.28
C GLN A 74 -9.80 35.38 5.22
N GLN A 75 -9.79 35.75 3.94
CA GLN A 75 -9.92 34.78 2.84
C GLN A 75 -8.78 33.75 2.85
N LEU A 76 -7.53 34.18 3.03
CA LEU A 76 -6.38 33.29 3.07
C LEU A 76 -6.43 32.33 4.26
N ASN A 77 -6.83 32.80 5.44
CA ASN A 77 -7.06 31.95 6.61
C ASN A 77 -8.15 30.90 6.36
N THR A 78 -9.27 31.29 5.72
CA THR A 78 -10.33 30.35 5.35
C THR A 78 -9.83 29.27 4.40
N VAL A 79 -9.07 29.65 3.36
CA VAL A 79 -8.48 28.69 2.40
C VAL A 79 -7.50 27.75 3.10
N LEU A 80 -6.65 28.26 4.01
CA LEU A 80 -5.75 27.42 4.80
C LEU A 80 -6.51 26.44 5.68
N GLN A 81 -7.57 26.87 6.37
CA GLN A 81 -8.38 25.96 7.17
C GLN A 81 -9.00 24.83 6.32
N GLN A 82 -9.54 25.17 5.15
CA GLN A 82 -10.10 24.19 4.20
C GLN A 82 -9.04 23.22 3.68
N GLN A 83 -7.88 23.71 3.25
CA GLN A 83 -6.78 22.84 2.80
C GLN A 83 -6.23 21.96 3.91
N GLY A 84 -6.11 22.48 5.13
CA GLY A 84 -5.69 21.70 6.28
C GLY A 84 -6.67 20.57 6.61
N GLN A 85 -7.98 20.82 6.48
CA GLN A 85 -9.00 19.77 6.61
C GLN A 85 -8.87 18.73 5.50
N LEU A 86 -8.75 19.17 4.25
CA LEU A 86 -8.58 18.27 3.11
C LEU A 86 -7.35 17.37 3.27
N ILE A 87 -6.21 17.92 3.71
CA ILE A 87 -4.98 17.15 3.97
C ILE A 87 -5.25 16.04 5.00
N ARG A 88 -5.93 16.35 6.11
CA ARG A 88 -6.28 15.35 7.13
C ARG A 88 -7.17 14.23 6.57
N GLU A 89 -8.16 14.59 5.77
CA GLU A 89 -9.03 13.59 5.10
C GLU A 89 -8.23 12.70 4.14
N GLN A 90 -7.30 13.28 3.38
CA GLN A 90 -6.43 12.53 2.46
C GLN A 90 -5.40 11.66 3.19
N GLU A 91 -4.94 12.08 4.38
CA GLU A 91 -4.09 11.25 5.27
C GLU A 91 -4.83 10.03 5.78
N GLN A 92 -6.08 10.19 6.22
CA GLN A 92 -6.93 9.07 6.63
C GLN A 92 -7.17 8.10 5.48
N ARG A 93 -7.43 8.61 4.27
CA ARG A 93 -7.55 7.77 3.06
C ARG A 93 -6.25 7.01 2.76
N LEU A 94 -5.10 7.66 2.91
CA LEU A 94 -3.81 7.01 2.72
C LEU A 94 -3.59 5.85 3.71
N GLN A 95 -3.92 6.06 4.98
CA GLN A 95 -3.87 5.02 6.01
C GLN A 95 -4.77 3.84 5.64
N HIS A 96 -6.00 4.12 5.21
CA HIS A 96 -6.93 3.06 4.81
C HIS A 96 -6.43 2.24 3.61
N ILE A 97 -5.90 2.89 2.57
CA ILE A 97 -5.30 2.19 1.42
C ILE A 97 -4.09 1.36 1.86
N GLN A 98 -3.29 1.88 2.80
CA GLN A 98 -2.14 1.16 3.34
C GLN A 98 -2.54 -0.10 4.11
N GLU A 99 -3.60 -0.05 4.92
CA GLU A 99 -4.16 -1.22 5.60
C GLU A 99 -4.67 -2.27 4.60
N GLN A 100 -5.42 -1.84 3.58
CA GLN A 100 -5.90 -2.73 2.52
C GLN A 100 -4.74 -3.40 1.77
N TRP A 101 -3.69 -2.64 1.47
CA TRP A 101 -2.49 -3.15 0.82
C TRP A 101 -1.78 -4.21 1.67
N GLN A 102 -1.63 -3.96 2.98
CA GLN A 102 -1.04 -4.94 3.91
C GLN A 102 -1.85 -6.23 3.96
N GLN A 103 -3.18 -6.15 4.01
CA GLN A 103 -4.06 -7.31 3.99
C GLN A 103 -3.96 -8.10 2.68
N ALA A 104 -3.93 -7.40 1.53
CA ALA A 104 -3.78 -8.03 0.21
C ALA A 104 -2.44 -8.76 0.09
N LYS A 105 -1.35 -8.13 0.55
CA LYS A 105 -0.02 -8.71 0.58
C LYS A 105 0.05 -9.96 1.48
N ALA A 106 -0.51 -9.89 2.69
CA ALA A 106 -0.56 -11.04 3.58
C ALA A 106 -1.35 -12.22 2.98
N ARG A 107 -2.45 -11.91 2.27
CA ARG A 107 -3.26 -12.92 1.58
C ARG A 107 -2.50 -13.59 0.43
N GLU A 108 -1.79 -12.83 -0.39
CA GLU A 108 -0.95 -13.37 -1.46
C GLU A 108 0.13 -14.31 -0.90
N GLN A 109 0.84 -13.87 0.15
CA GLN A 109 1.83 -14.68 0.84
C GLN A 109 1.24 -15.97 1.42
N GLY A 110 0.03 -15.89 2.00
CA GLY A 110 -0.70 -17.05 2.49
C GLY A 110 -0.96 -18.09 1.40
N PHE A 111 -1.35 -17.68 0.19
CA PHE A 111 -1.53 -18.60 -0.94
C PHE A 111 -0.21 -19.19 -1.45
N SER A 112 0.85 -18.39 -1.51
CA SER A 112 2.21 -18.86 -1.83
C SER A 112 2.63 -20.01 -0.90
N HIS A 113 2.47 -19.84 0.42
CA HIS A 113 2.79 -20.86 1.41
C HIS A 113 1.94 -22.13 1.25
N LEU A 114 0.64 -21.99 0.94
CA LEU A 114 -0.23 -23.13 0.68
C LEU A 114 0.21 -23.93 -0.55
N LEU A 115 0.65 -23.26 -1.61
CA LEU A 115 1.17 -23.93 -2.82
C LEU A 115 2.49 -24.65 -2.55
N GLN A 116 3.42 -24.01 -1.83
CA GLN A 116 4.67 -24.64 -1.41
C GLN A 116 4.42 -25.92 -0.61
N ARG A 117 3.46 -25.89 0.32
CA ARG A 117 3.08 -27.08 1.10
C ARG A 117 2.49 -28.18 0.21
N LEU A 118 1.61 -27.82 -0.72
CA LEU A 118 1.03 -28.79 -1.65
C LEU A 118 2.08 -29.45 -2.55
N ASP A 119 3.08 -28.68 -2.99
CA ASP A 119 4.18 -29.23 -3.79
C ASP A 119 5.04 -30.19 -2.96
N HIS A 120 5.38 -29.79 -1.73
CA HIS A 120 6.12 -30.63 -0.80
C HIS A 120 5.41 -31.96 -0.50
N ASP A 121 4.10 -31.92 -0.19
CA ASP A 121 3.30 -33.11 0.09
C ASP A 121 3.27 -34.07 -1.12
N ARG A 122 3.27 -33.53 -2.34
CA ARG A 122 3.34 -34.34 -3.58
C ARG A 122 4.70 -34.97 -3.79
N GLN A 123 5.78 -34.22 -3.58
CA GLN A 123 7.13 -34.75 -3.67
C GLN A 123 7.32 -35.90 -2.67
N LEU A 124 6.88 -35.72 -1.42
CA LEU A 124 6.90 -36.78 -0.42
C LEU A 124 6.07 -38.00 -0.82
N ALA A 125 4.86 -37.79 -1.36
CA ALA A 125 4.02 -38.90 -1.83
C ALA A 125 4.66 -39.65 -3.00
N ALA A 126 5.31 -38.94 -3.93
CA ALA A 126 6.03 -39.54 -5.05
C ALA A 126 7.24 -40.37 -4.58
N LEU A 127 8.04 -39.82 -3.67
CA LEU A 127 9.18 -40.54 -3.06
C LEU A 127 8.73 -41.82 -2.35
N LYS A 128 7.64 -41.76 -1.58
CA LYS A 128 7.07 -42.95 -0.91
C LYS A 128 6.61 -44.02 -1.90
N ARG A 129 6.01 -43.63 -3.03
CA ARG A 129 5.60 -44.58 -4.08
C ARG A 129 6.82 -45.22 -4.75
N ALA A 130 7.81 -44.42 -5.13
CA ALA A 130 9.05 -44.91 -5.75
C ALA A 130 9.80 -45.89 -4.83
N GLN A 131 9.89 -45.57 -3.53
CA GLN A 131 10.49 -46.47 -2.54
C GLN A 131 9.75 -47.81 -2.49
N LYS A 132 8.41 -47.77 -2.41
CA LYS A 132 7.60 -48.99 -2.38
C LYS A 132 7.79 -49.85 -3.63
N GLU A 133 7.85 -49.24 -4.81
CA GLU A 133 8.09 -49.95 -6.07
C GLU A 133 9.48 -50.60 -6.12
N MET A 134 10.50 -49.94 -5.59
CA MET A 134 11.85 -50.51 -5.45
C MET A 134 11.85 -51.70 -4.49
N ASP A 135 11.18 -51.59 -3.34
CA ASP A 135 11.09 -52.66 -2.35
C ASP A 135 10.36 -53.88 -2.93
N ASP A 136 9.25 -53.65 -3.64
CA ASP A 136 8.48 -54.70 -4.33
C ASP A 136 9.33 -55.40 -5.40
N TRP A 137 10.13 -54.65 -6.16
CA TRP A 137 11.03 -55.21 -7.16
C TRP A 137 12.16 -56.04 -6.53
N ALA A 138 12.76 -55.54 -5.45
CA ALA A 138 13.79 -56.26 -4.70
C ALA A 138 13.25 -57.59 -4.13
N LEU A 139 12.04 -57.60 -3.56
CA LEU A 139 11.39 -58.81 -3.05
C LEU A 139 11.17 -59.85 -4.17
N ARG A 140 10.67 -59.42 -5.33
CA ARG A 140 10.49 -60.32 -6.48
C ARG A 140 11.81 -60.90 -6.99
N ALA A 141 12.86 -60.09 -7.05
CA ALA A 141 14.18 -60.54 -7.47
C ALA A 141 14.77 -61.60 -6.51
N VAL A 142 14.57 -61.43 -5.19
CA VAL A 142 14.96 -62.42 -4.19
C VAL A 142 14.17 -63.71 -4.36
N GLN A 143 12.85 -63.64 -4.54
CA GLN A 143 12.01 -64.83 -4.77
C GLN A 143 12.43 -65.62 -6.01
N MET A 144 12.77 -64.95 -7.11
CA MET A 144 13.28 -65.62 -8.31
C MET A 144 14.65 -66.29 -8.11
N ARG A 145 15.49 -65.78 -7.21
CA ARG A 145 16.82 -66.35 -6.93
C ARG A 145 16.74 -67.59 -6.02
N VAL A 146 15.73 -67.68 -5.16
CA VAL A 146 15.55 -68.81 -4.21
C VAL A 146 14.71 -69.96 -4.81
N GLY A 147 14.08 -69.73 -5.97
CA GLY A 147 13.26 -70.72 -6.69
C GLY A 147 14.02 -71.63 -7.68
N PHE A 148 15.36 -71.66 -7.63
CA PHE A 148 16.23 -72.60 -8.35
C PHE A 148 17.05 -73.41 -7.34
#